data_AF-A0A3R8YZS0-F1
#
_entry.id   AF-A0A3R8YZS0-F1
#
_cell.length_a   1.000
_cell.length_b   1.000
_cell.length_c   1.000
_cell.angle_alpha   90.00
_cell.angle_beta   90.00
_cell.angle_gamma   90.00
#
_symmetry.space_group_name_H-M   'P 1'
#
loop_
_entity.id
_entity.type
_entity.pdbx_description
1 polymer ?
#
loop_
_entity_poly.entity_id
_entity_poly.type
_entity_poly.pdbx_seq_one_letter_code
_entity_poly.pdbx_strand_id
1 'polypeptide(L)'
;MKYTHCLRPAVMALILAGITGTAFSAENGLVKPNQLIFDKALSAKQIAANESVARKYATFWDTGKEALARDALAVNFIDKTPPQGRKQGPEGAILASRAFRTAVPNLRCEVQQMIITGDHVVSHLHFRGNFTGTFGKLKGQGQKIDFIATDIYQIREGKIAANWHIEDNLTLMKQLGAL
;
A
#
# COMPACT_ATOMS: atom_id res chain seq x y z
N MET A 1 33.15 -33.75 -63.98
CA MET A 1 33.48 -34.38 -62.68
C MET A 1 33.16 -33.39 -61.58
N LYS A 2 32.13 -33.65 -60.76
CA LYS A 2 31.54 -32.71 -59.80
C LYS A 2 31.72 -33.25 -58.37
N TYR A 3 32.34 -32.40 -57.54
CA TYR A 3 32.28 -32.20 -56.08
C TYR A 3 32.40 -33.40 -55.11
N THR A 4 33.53 -33.43 -54.42
CA THR A 4 33.81 -34.23 -53.21
C THR A 4 33.33 -33.49 -51.96
N HIS A 5 32.62 -34.22 -51.10
CA HIS A 5 32.13 -33.80 -49.78
C HIS A 5 33.26 -33.49 -48.79
N CYS A 6 33.10 -32.44 -47.99
CA CYS A 6 33.77 -32.33 -46.68
C CYS A 6 32.81 -31.66 -45.69
N LEU A 7 32.17 -32.48 -44.84
CA LEU A 7 31.39 -32.02 -43.69
C LEU A 7 32.36 -31.77 -42.52
N ARG A 8 32.38 -30.56 -41.97
CA ARG A 8 32.95 -30.24 -40.65
C ARG A 8 31.79 -29.81 -39.74
N PRO A 9 31.64 -30.37 -38.53
CA PRO A 9 30.62 -29.90 -37.59
C PRO A 9 31.10 -28.60 -36.94
N ALA A 10 30.39 -27.50 -37.18
CA ALA A 10 30.59 -26.25 -36.44
C ALA A 10 29.76 -26.31 -35.15
N VAL A 11 30.44 -26.49 -34.02
CA VAL A 11 29.92 -26.18 -32.69
C VAL A 11 29.84 -24.66 -32.61
N MET A 12 28.64 -24.09 -32.42
CA MET A 12 28.48 -22.67 -32.16
C MET A 12 27.51 -22.46 -31.00
N ALA A 13 27.98 -21.65 -30.05
CA ALA A 13 27.57 -21.58 -28.67
C ALA A 13 26.14 -21.04 -28.46
N LEU A 14 25.41 -21.66 -27.51
CA LEU A 14 24.23 -21.05 -26.89
C LEU A 14 24.69 -19.83 -26.08
N ILE A 15 24.40 -18.63 -26.59
CA ILE A 15 24.45 -17.41 -25.78
C ILE A 15 23.19 -17.40 -24.92
N LEU A 16 23.31 -17.79 -23.64
CA LEU A 16 22.31 -17.43 -22.63
C LEU A 16 22.42 -15.92 -22.39
N ALA A 17 21.57 -15.15 -23.06
CA ALA A 17 21.32 -13.76 -22.66
C ALA A 17 20.60 -13.80 -21.30
N GLY A 18 21.32 -13.43 -20.25
CA GLY A 18 20.78 -13.31 -18.89
C GLY A 18 19.63 -12.33 -18.84
N ILE A 19 18.45 -12.81 -18.47
CA ILE A 19 17.30 -11.96 -18.14
C ILE A 19 17.52 -11.44 -16.72
N THR A 20 18.35 -10.41 -16.55
CA THR A 20 18.31 -9.57 -15.33
C THR A 20 17.31 -8.44 -15.56
N GLY A 21 16.06 -8.81 -15.85
CA GLY A 21 14.94 -7.92 -15.62
C GLY A 21 14.43 -8.25 -14.23
N THR A 22 14.64 -7.37 -13.25
CA THR A 22 13.78 -7.35 -12.06
C THR A 22 12.37 -7.22 -12.60
N ALA A 23 11.63 -8.33 -12.62
CA ALA A 23 10.25 -8.34 -13.05
C ALA A 23 9.51 -7.34 -12.15
N PHE A 24 9.12 -6.20 -12.71
CA PHE A 24 8.01 -5.41 -12.21
C PHE A 24 6.79 -6.33 -12.37
N SER A 25 6.61 -7.23 -11.40
CA SER A 25 5.43 -8.07 -11.36
C SER A 25 4.26 -7.10 -11.30
N ALA A 26 3.42 -7.12 -12.33
CA ALA A 26 2.35 -6.16 -12.50
C ALA A 26 1.58 -6.03 -11.18
N GLU A 27 1.41 -4.80 -10.69
CA GLU A 27 0.67 -4.45 -9.48
C GLU A 27 -0.86 -4.65 -9.65
N ASN A 28 -1.26 -5.72 -10.33
CA ASN A 28 -2.64 -6.03 -10.71
C ASN A 28 -3.57 -6.26 -9.52
N GLY A 29 -3.02 -6.51 -8.33
CA GLY A 29 -3.79 -6.72 -7.10
C GLY A 29 -3.81 -5.54 -6.12
N LEU A 30 -3.13 -4.43 -6.41
CA LEU A 30 -3.14 -3.27 -5.52
C LEU A 30 -4.38 -2.41 -5.74
N VAL A 31 -4.98 -1.95 -4.65
CA VAL A 31 -6.07 -0.96 -4.67
C VAL A 31 -5.67 0.21 -5.57
N LYS A 32 -6.57 0.59 -6.47
CA LYS A 32 -6.39 1.71 -7.40
C LYS A 32 -7.14 2.93 -6.85
N PRO A 33 -6.58 4.14 -6.99
CA PRO A 33 -7.32 5.35 -6.69
C PRO A 33 -8.46 5.55 -7.71
N ASN A 34 -9.63 5.97 -7.23
CA ASN A 34 -10.72 6.40 -8.09
C ASN A 34 -10.34 7.66 -8.88
N GLN A 35 -9.55 8.53 -8.27
CA GLN A 35 -8.97 9.71 -8.92
C GLN A 35 -7.48 9.82 -8.59
N LEU A 36 -6.65 9.88 -9.64
CA LEU A 36 -5.23 10.16 -9.54
C LEU A 36 -4.96 11.56 -10.09
N ILE A 37 -4.40 12.42 -9.24
CA ILE A 37 -4.04 13.80 -9.56
C ILE A 37 -2.54 13.92 -9.32
N PHE A 38 -1.82 14.57 -10.22
CA PHE A 38 -0.39 14.79 -10.03
C PHE A 38 0.06 16.12 -10.61
N ASP A 39 1.14 16.64 -10.03
CA ASP A 39 1.87 17.77 -10.57
C ASP A 39 2.52 17.39 -11.91
N LYS A 40 2.22 18.17 -12.96
CA LYS A 40 2.73 17.96 -14.32
C LYS A 40 4.24 18.17 -14.44
N ALA A 41 4.87 18.81 -13.45
CA ALA A 41 6.32 18.97 -13.41
C ALA A 41 7.06 17.66 -13.05
N LEU A 42 6.36 16.65 -12.52
CA LEU A 42 6.97 15.38 -12.15
C LEU A 42 7.22 14.48 -13.35
N SER A 43 8.34 13.75 -13.32
CA SER A 43 8.60 12.70 -14.32
C SER A 43 7.62 11.53 -14.17
N ALA A 44 7.28 10.86 -15.27
CA ALA A 44 6.43 9.66 -15.25
C ALA A 44 6.98 8.57 -14.31
N LYS A 45 8.31 8.44 -14.22
CA LYS A 45 8.97 7.50 -13.30
C LYS A 45 8.70 7.85 -11.83
N GLN A 46 8.75 9.13 -11.47
CA GLN A 46 8.48 9.59 -10.11
C GLN A 46 7.01 9.44 -9.75
N ILE A 47 6.10 9.78 -10.66
CA ILE A 47 4.65 9.57 -10.49
C ILE A 47 4.38 8.08 -10.22
N ALA A 48 4.86 7.19 -11.09
CA ALA A 48 4.65 5.75 -10.94
C ALA A 48 5.24 5.20 -9.64
N ALA A 49 6.46 5.62 -9.24
CA ALA A 49 7.08 5.17 -8.00
C ALA A 49 6.29 5.61 -6.76
N ASN A 50 5.88 6.88 -6.70
CA ASN A 50 5.11 7.46 -5.61
C ASN A 50 3.71 6.83 -5.50
N GLU A 51 3.04 6.64 -6.64
CA GLU A 51 1.75 5.96 -6.70
C GLU A 51 1.86 4.52 -6.19
N SER A 52 2.87 3.76 -6.64
CA SER A 52 3.05 2.35 -6.27
C SER A 52 3.17 2.16 -4.76
N VAL A 53 3.97 2.99 -4.08
CA VAL A 53 4.17 2.85 -2.61
C VAL A 53 2.92 3.26 -1.83
N ALA A 54 2.22 4.30 -2.27
CA ALA A 54 0.96 4.71 -1.66
C ALA A 54 -0.13 3.63 -1.84
N ARG A 55 -0.23 3.04 -3.03
CA ARG A 55 -1.15 1.94 -3.33
C ARG A 55 -0.83 0.66 -2.56
N LYS A 56 0.45 0.34 -2.36
CA LYS A 56 0.87 -0.77 -1.48
C LYS A 56 0.38 -0.54 -0.06
N TYR A 57 0.56 0.66 0.49
CA TYR A 57 0.13 0.97 1.84
C TYR A 57 -1.40 0.97 2.00
N ALA A 58 -2.14 1.52 1.02
CA ALA A 58 -3.60 1.40 0.99
C ALA A 58 -4.07 -0.07 0.89
N THR A 59 -3.39 -0.89 0.10
CA THR A 59 -3.72 -2.33 -0.04
C THR A 59 -3.39 -3.11 1.23
N PHE A 60 -2.36 -2.72 1.98
CA PHE A 60 -2.13 -3.22 3.34
C PHE A 60 -3.35 -2.94 4.22
N TRP A 61 -3.87 -1.72 4.21
CA TRP A 61 -5.07 -1.35 4.97
C TRP A 61 -6.32 -2.09 4.49
N ASP A 62 -6.43 -2.40 3.21
CA ASP A 62 -7.55 -3.16 2.62
C ASP A 62 -7.51 -4.66 2.94
N THR A 63 -6.32 -5.26 2.99
CA THR A 63 -6.14 -6.73 3.07
C THR A 63 -5.60 -7.24 4.40
N GLY A 64 -4.96 -6.39 5.19
CA GLY A 64 -4.21 -6.78 6.39
C GLY A 64 -2.88 -7.50 6.10
N LYS A 65 -2.45 -7.61 4.83
CA LYS A 65 -1.19 -8.30 4.48
C LYS A 65 0.03 -7.47 4.90
N GLU A 66 0.65 -7.85 6.01
CA GLU A 66 1.75 -7.10 6.64
C GLU A 66 2.97 -6.86 5.73
N ALA A 67 3.26 -7.78 4.81
CA ALA A 67 4.32 -7.62 3.83
C ALA A 67 4.19 -6.32 3.02
N LEU A 68 2.96 -5.93 2.67
CA LEU A 68 2.70 -4.68 1.93
C LEU A 68 3.06 -3.43 2.73
N ALA A 69 2.89 -3.44 4.06
CA ALA A 69 3.34 -2.33 4.91
C ALA A 69 4.86 -2.26 4.94
N ARG A 70 5.56 -3.40 5.06
CA ARG A 70 7.03 -3.46 5.03
C ARG A 70 7.60 -3.05 3.66
N ASP A 71 6.85 -3.34 2.60
CA ASP A 71 7.21 -2.95 1.24
C ASP A 71 6.95 -1.47 0.95
N ALA A 72 5.95 -0.85 1.59
CA ALA A 72 5.63 0.56 1.38
C ALA A 72 6.41 1.51 2.31
N LEU A 73 6.54 1.16 3.58
CA LEU A 73 7.11 2.01 4.62
C LEU A 73 8.63 1.84 4.71
N ALA A 74 9.35 2.92 4.99
CA ALA A 74 10.77 2.86 5.31
C ALA A 74 10.99 2.12 6.65
N VAL A 75 12.15 1.47 6.81
CA VAL A 75 12.49 0.77 8.08
C VAL A 75 12.48 1.73 9.26
N ASN A 76 12.92 2.98 9.05
CA ASN A 76 12.92 4.07 10.01
C ASN A 76 11.71 5.02 9.84
N PHE A 77 10.60 4.53 9.30
CA PHE A 77 9.38 5.31 9.09
C PHE A 77 8.94 6.05 10.37
N ILE A 78 8.58 7.33 10.22
CA ILE A 78 8.10 8.17 11.31
C ILE A 78 6.63 8.54 11.12
N ASP A 79 5.79 8.03 12.01
CA ASP A 79 4.42 8.51 12.19
C ASP A 79 4.47 9.85 12.94
N LYS A 80 4.01 10.93 12.29
CA LYS A 80 4.01 12.30 12.84
C LYS A 80 2.76 12.64 13.63
N THR A 81 1.71 11.81 13.55
CA THR A 81 0.45 11.98 14.28
C THR A 81 0.04 10.70 15.03
N PRO A 82 0.97 10.03 15.73
CA PRO A 82 0.69 8.75 16.32
C PRO A 82 -0.29 8.93 17.49
N PRO A 83 -1.33 8.09 17.59
CA PRO A 83 -2.05 7.93 18.85
C PRO A 83 -1.08 7.53 19.98
N GLN A 84 -1.43 7.94 21.19
CA GLN A 84 -0.61 7.69 22.36
C GLN A 84 -0.23 6.21 22.49
N GLY A 85 1.08 5.95 22.66
CA GLY A 85 1.62 4.60 22.82
C GLY A 85 1.84 3.81 21.53
N ARG A 86 1.52 4.36 20.35
CA ARG A 86 1.84 3.69 19.08
C ARG A 86 3.36 3.64 18.87
N LYS A 87 3.86 2.45 18.50
CA LYS A 87 5.26 2.25 18.12
C LYS A 87 5.58 2.98 16.81
N GLN A 88 6.80 3.51 16.71
CA GLN A 88 7.33 4.04 15.45
C GLN A 88 7.78 2.91 14.50
N GLY A 89 7.98 3.24 13.23
CA GLY A 89 8.29 2.27 12.18
C GLY A 89 7.09 1.44 11.72
N PRO A 90 7.28 0.50 10.76
CA PRO A 90 6.20 -0.26 10.15
C PRO A 90 5.33 -1.07 11.13
N GLU A 91 5.91 -1.50 12.26
CA GLU A 91 5.20 -2.25 13.30
C GLU A 91 4.02 -1.50 13.90
N GLY A 92 4.10 -0.16 13.99
CA GLY A 92 3.00 0.65 14.53
C GLY A 92 1.72 0.49 13.71
N ALA A 93 1.85 0.62 12.39
CA ALA A 93 0.72 0.46 11.46
C ALA A 93 0.22 -0.98 11.41
N ILE A 94 1.13 -1.97 11.41
CA ILE A 94 0.79 -3.41 11.42
C ILE A 94 -0.06 -3.76 12.65
N LEU A 95 0.37 -3.35 13.83
CA LEU A 95 -0.37 -3.61 15.07
C LEU A 95 -1.72 -2.89 15.09
N ALA A 96 -1.79 -1.66 14.57
CA ALA A 96 -3.04 -0.92 14.45
C ALA A 96 -4.04 -1.61 13.52
N SER A 97 -3.60 -2.07 12.34
CA SER A 97 -4.44 -2.82 11.40
C SER A 97 -4.92 -4.14 12.01
N ARG A 98 -4.03 -4.89 12.68
CA ARG A 98 -4.40 -6.13 13.38
C ARG A 98 -5.45 -5.87 14.44
N ALA A 99 -5.24 -4.87 15.30
CA ALA A 99 -6.18 -4.50 16.35
C ALA A 99 -7.53 -4.05 15.78
N PHE A 100 -7.55 -3.23 14.74
CA PHE A 100 -8.82 -2.78 14.17
C PHE A 100 -9.59 -3.93 13.50
N ARG A 101 -8.88 -4.89 12.89
CA ARG A 101 -9.49 -6.10 12.32
C ARG A 101 -10.02 -7.08 13.36
N THR A 102 -9.64 -6.96 14.65
CA THR A 102 -10.35 -7.71 15.70
C THR A 102 -11.76 -7.19 15.92
N ALA A 103 -12.04 -5.93 15.61
CA ALA A 103 -13.38 -5.33 15.64
C ALA A 103 -14.10 -5.55 14.30
N VAL A 104 -13.41 -5.28 13.19
CA VAL A 104 -13.98 -5.28 11.83
C VAL A 104 -13.22 -6.28 10.94
N PRO A 105 -13.46 -7.60 11.07
CA PRO A 105 -12.67 -8.62 10.35
C PRO A 105 -12.72 -8.48 8.82
N ASN A 106 -13.86 -8.03 8.29
CA ASN A 106 -14.08 -7.83 6.86
C ASN A 106 -13.76 -6.41 6.37
N LEU A 107 -12.92 -5.66 7.10
CA LEU A 107 -12.54 -4.29 6.73
C LEU A 107 -11.99 -4.23 5.29
N ARG A 108 -12.53 -3.29 4.53
CA ARG A 108 -12.09 -2.88 3.19
C ARG A 108 -11.62 -1.42 3.24
N CYS A 109 -10.63 -1.11 2.41
CA CYS A 109 -10.11 0.24 2.24
C CYS A 109 -10.09 0.59 0.75
N GLU A 110 -10.72 1.70 0.41
CA GLU A 110 -10.72 2.25 -0.94
C GLU A 110 -9.98 3.58 -0.96
N VAL A 111 -9.28 3.86 -2.06
CA VAL A 111 -8.63 5.15 -2.27
C VAL A 111 -9.55 6.00 -3.14
N GLN A 112 -10.19 7.00 -2.54
CA GLN A 112 -11.09 7.91 -3.25
C GLN A 112 -10.30 8.88 -4.12
N GLN A 113 -9.24 9.47 -3.56
CA GLN A 113 -8.37 10.38 -4.28
C GLN A 113 -6.91 10.16 -3.87
N MET A 114 -6.01 10.25 -4.84
CA MET A 114 -4.57 10.27 -4.61
C MET A 114 -3.97 11.47 -5.33
N ILE A 115 -3.27 12.33 -4.59
CA ILE A 115 -2.66 13.55 -5.11
C ILE A 115 -1.16 13.45 -4.93
N ILE A 116 -0.39 13.55 -6.01
CA ILE A 116 1.08 13.44 -6.00
C ILE A 116 1.69 14.79 -6.36
N THR A 117 2.51 15.35 -5.46
CA THR A 117 3.22 16.61 -5.72
C THR A 117 4.59 16.58 -5.05
N GLY A 118 5.63 16.95 -5.79
CA GLY A 118 7.00 16.85 -5.33
C GLY A 118 7.33 15.46 -4.77
N ASP A 119 7.72 15.44 -3.51
CA ASP A 119 8.05 14.27 -2.70
C ASP A 119 6.91 13.81 -1.79
N HIS A 120 5.69 14.32 -1.97
CA HIS A 120 4.53 14.00 -1.15
C HIS A 120 3.42 13.30 -1.95
N VAL A 121 2.66 12.48 -1.24
CA VAL A 121 1.42 11.87 -1.73
C VAL A 121 0.32 12.09 -0.69
N VAL A 122 -0.80 12.70 -1.07
CA VAL A 122 -2.02 12.74 -0.26
C VAL A 122 -2.91 11.58 -0.69
N SER A 123 -3.44 10.82 0.26
CA SER A 123 -4.36 9.72 0.02
C SER A 123 -5.64 9.94 0.84
N HIS A 124 -6.75 10.21 0.15
CA HIS A 124 -8.07 10.23 0.77
C HIS A 124 -8.69 8.83 0.70
N LEU A 125 -8.95 8.26 1.87
CA LEU A 125 -9.32 6.86 2.07
C LEU A 125 -10.75 6.75 2.56
N HIS A 126 -11.43 5.68 2.15
CA HIS A 126 -12.75 5.29 2.64
C HIS A 126 -12.70 3.86 3.16
N PHE A 127 -13.02 3.70 4.45
CA PHE A 127 -13.02 2.41 5.13
C PHE A 127 -14.44 1.92 5.33
N ARG A 128 -14.67 0.64 5.00
CA ARG A 128 -15.97 -0.02 5.15
C ARG A 128 -15.86 -1.41 5.73
N GLY A 129 -16.88 -1.84 6.47
CA GLY A 129 -17.00 -3.20 6.96
C GLY A 129 -18.18 -3.38 7.90
N ASN A 130 -18.13 -4.44 8.71
CA ASN A 130 -19.12 -4.74 9.71
C ASN A 130 -18.45 -4.99 11.06
N PHE A 131 -18.96 -4.35 12.11
CA PHE A 131 -18.55 -4.64 13.47
C PHE A 131 -19.17 -5.96 13.91
N THR A 132 -18.43 -7.04 13.72
CA THR A 132 -18.81 -8.41 14.14
C THR A 132 -17.86 -9.00 15.17
N GLY A 133 -16.74 -8.33 15.39
CA GLY A 133 -15.72 -8.73 16.36
C GLY A 133 -15.85 -7.99 17.68
N THR A 134 -14.71 -7.62 18.25
CA THR A 134 -14.62 -6.99 19.57
C THR A 134 -13.79 -5.71 19.54
N PHE A 135 -14.25 -4.71 20.29
CA PHE A 135 -13.56 -3.44 20.51
C PHE A 135 -13.62 -3.08 21.99
N GLY A 136 -12.52 -3.27 22.72
CA GLY A 136 -12.52 -3.18 24.18
C GLY A 136 -13.50 -4.17 24.81
N LYS A 137 -14.52 -3.66 25.52
CA LYS A 137 -15.61 -4.47 26.10
C LYS A 137 -16.82 -4.63 25.19
N LEU A 138 -16.85 -3.93 24.05
CA LEU A 138 -17.96 -3.96 23.11
C LEU A 138 -17.84 -5.18 22.19
N LYS A 139 -18.98 -5.82 21.92
CA LYS A 139 -19.10 -6.91 20.95
C LYS A 139 -20.03 -6.49 19.82
N GLY A 140 -19.53 -6.62 18.61
CA GLY A 140 -20.25 -6.27 17.40
C GLY A 140 -21.41 -7.22 17.11
N GLN A 141 -22.50 -6.67 16.56
CA GLN A 141 -23.70 -7.40 16.15
C GLN A 141 -23.96 -7.24 14.64
N GLY A 142 -22.98 -6.73 13.89
CA GLY A 142 -23.06 -6.52 12.44
C GLY A 142 -23.26 -5.07 12.02
N GLN A 143 -23.17 -4.10 12.94
CA GLN A 143 -23.28 -2.66 12.64
C GLN A 143 -22.36 -2.28 11.49
N LYS A 144 -22.87 -1.45 10.56
CA LYS A 144 -22.06 -0.95 9.45
C LYS A 144 -20.99 -0.01 9.99
N ILE A 145 -19.76 -0.23 9.53
CA ILE A 145 -18.63 0.67 9.70
C ILE A 145 -18.40 1.35 8.37
N ASP A 146 -18.35 2.69 8.39
CA ASP A 146 -18.24 3.55 7.22
C ASP A 146 -17.63 4.89 7.64
N PHE A 147 -16.33 5.07 7.43
CA PHE A 147 -15.64 6.29 7.84
C PHE A 147 -14.49 6.62 6.88
N ILE A 148 -14.08 7.88 6.88
CA ILE A 148 -13.00 8.39 6.03
C ILE A 148 -11.71 8.58 6.81
N ALA A 149 -10.59 8.57 6.08
CA ALA A 149 -9.30 9.03 6.56
C ALA A 149 -8.58 9.82 5.47
N THR A 150 -7.65 10.67 5.88
CA THR A 150 -6.73 11.33 4.95
C THR A 150 -5.32 11.22 5.48
N ASP A 151 -4.46 10.69 4.63
CA ASP A 151 -3.04 10.54 4.91
C ASP A 151 -2.23 11.45 3.99
N ILE A 152 -1.16 12.02 4.52
CA ILE A 152 -0.13 12.74 3.78
C ILE A 152 1.17 11.97 3.98
N TYR A 153 1.71 11.41 2.91
CA TYR A 153 2.96 10.66 2.90
C TYR A 153 4.10 11.53 2.41
N GLN A 154 5.22 11.50 3.11
CA GLN A 154 6.51 11.96 2.58
C GLN A 154 7.28 10.77 2.03
N ILE A 155 7.66 10.84 0.76
CA ILE A 155 8.37 9.78 0.04
C ILE A 155 9.86 10.08 -0.01
N ARG A 156 10.70 9.12 0.39
CA ARG A 156 12.16 9.16 0.23
C ARG A 156 12.62 7.79 -0.26
N GLU A 157 13.53 7.78 -1.23
CA GLU A 157 14.17 6.54 -1.72
C GLU A 157 13.17 5.44 -2.12
N GLY A 158 12.02 5.84 -2.68
CA GLY A 158 10.97 4.91 -3.09
C GLY A 158 10.26 4.21 -1.92
N LYS A 159 10.21 4.85 -0.74
CA LYS A 159 9.47 4.40 0.46
C LYS A 159 8.76 5.59 1.12
N ILE A 160 7.70 5.31 1.87
CA ILE A 160 7.08 6.29 2.76
C ILE A 160 7.99 6.42 3.99
N ALA A 161 8.66 7.57 4.11
CA ALA A 161 9.58 7.87 5.21
C ALA A 161 8.87 8.49 6.42
N ALA A 162 7.79 9.22 6.18
CA ALA A 162 6.94 9.76 7.22
C ALA A 162 5.50 9.89 6.74
N ASN A 163 4.55 9.97 7.68
CA ASN A 163 3.19 10.40 7.37
C ASN A 163 2.62 11.34 8.41
N TRP A 164 1.59 12.08 8.00
CA TRP A 164 0.59 12.71 8.86
C TRP A 164 -0.75 12.12 8.48
N HIS A 165 -1.62 11.85 9.44
CA HIS A 165 -2.91 11.24 9.16
C HIS A 165 -4.00 11.75 10.10
N ILE A 166 -5.23 11.72 9.61
CA ILE A 166 -6.43 11.95 10.39
C ILE A 166 -7.55 11.03 9.92
N GLU A 167 -8.17 10.33 10.87
CA GLU A 167 -9.39 9.55 10.64
C GLU A 167 -10.60 10.27 11.23
N ASP A 168 -11.78 10.05 10.65
CA ASP A 168 -13.06 10.43 11.26
C ASP A 168 -13.40 9.48 12.42
N ASN A 169 -12.61 9.56 13.48
CA ASN A 169 -12.76 8.75 14.69
C ASN A 169 -14.08 9.02 15.40
N LEU A 170 -14.66 10.22 15.27
CA LEU A 170 -15.96 10.54 15.87
C LEU A 170 -17.07 9.70 15.24
N THR A 171 -17.13 9.66 13.91
CA THR A 171 -18.08 8.80 13.19
C THR A 171 -17.84 7.32 13.53
N LEU A 172 -16.58 6.87 13.51
CA LEU A 172 -16.24 5.49 13.84
C LEU A 172 -16.69 5.09 15.26
N MET A 173 -16.39 5.91 16.28
CA MET A 173 -16.74 5.59 17.66
C MET A 173 -18.26 5.52 17.87
N LYS A 174 -19.04 6.40 17.23
CA LYS A 174 -20.51 6.31 17.23
C LYS A 174 -21.01 5.02 16.58
N GLN A 175 -20.43 4.63 15.44
CA GLN A 175 -20.82 3.39 14.74
C GLN A 175 -20.49 2.11 15.53
N LEU A 176 -19.41 2.15 16.33
CA LEU A 176 -19.05 1.07 17.26
C LEU A 176 -19.94 1.05 18.52
N GLY A 177 -20.73 2.09 18.78
CA GLY A 177 -21.50 2.26 20.02
C GLY A 177 -20.63 2.60 21.23
N ALA A 178 -19.47 3.21 21.00
CA ALA A 178 -18.54 3.65 22.05
C ALA A 178 -18.79 5.11 22.49
N LEU A 179 -19.63 5.84 21.77
CA LEU A 179 -20.08 7.22 22.02
C LEU A 179 -21.57 7.36 21.71
#